data_AF-A0A328E486-F1
#
_entry.id   AF-A0A328E486-F1
#
_cell.length_a   1.000
_cell.length_b   1.000
_cell.length_c   1.000
_cell.angle_alpha   90.00
_cell.angle_beta   90.00
_cell.angle_gamma   90.00
#
_symmetry.space_group_name_H-M   'P 1'
#
loop_
_entity.id
_entity.type
_entity.pdbx_description
1 polymer ?
#
loop_
_entity_poly.entity_id
_entity_poly.type
_entity_poly.pdbx_seq_one_letter_code
_entity_poly.pdbx_strand_id
1 'polypeptide(L)'
;MVNKSWKIIPRPLMEAVLSNHAQQHRVPQPLILHGPRGVGKTTLILERLFNKWNSDPHVTGYVDFAKHIRDHHPAHGQSFPWDSWSNCLPPSLPELRAQLESCLESLALKGIKLCTISSHQIFTTLNKWHGLTAALNQILSADDQSNPRMRVSTRLPSALNLWERAVLVASSRLNAEEIGGLDGVEEEGSYNRESLAALKLAKVVMRLQQKWRSNAVKHLNQTGGFSRSLANSATDWPCLLLELLSSAAEVGYFQPKLVINNIEILKNAVLVDDSSVCASMYHDSLIWRIIALGANERCLPIVLVTSDSYYSYRAYMDFGFPDIFISRETFGWTPAEAKIHLAGQFFSQSELDVIVEVLGSNPRHLFELYALKLSSSFQKEAKNTFEDIVDAYLAYLQMTVVNPAMDKALSSVQKFANDAHSGKIPKDKLCFGAPWRNLSHPGDQVACREWAKIQLVDFVHSLVNAEFGLNYLQDCSLEIFDDPCAVALIQVGLLYMQRDPSILRPISRGIQRCLVRWFVQERMEMSFTNSLRYKWQRIARGRNYRHLL
;
A
#
# COMPACT_ATOMS: atom_id res chain seq x y z
N MET A 1 -27.21 -18.27 -10.00
CA MET A 1 -26.99 -17.39 -8.82
C MET A 1 -26.45 -18.25 -7.69
N VAL A 2 -25.32 -17.87 -7.10
CA VAL A 2 -24.65 -18.65 -6.05
C VAL A 2 -25.46 -18.52 -4.75
N ASN A 3 -26.30 -19.51 -4.43
CA ASN A 3 -27.11 -19.52 -3.20
C ASN A 3 -26.32 -19.92 -1.93
N LYS A 4 -25.01 -20.20 -2.05
CA LYS A 4 -24.17 -20.61 -0.92
C LYS A 4 -23.01 -19.63 -0.78
N SER A 5 -23.06 -18.78 0.24
CA SER A 5 -21.99 -17.83 0.54
C SER A 5 -20.69 -18.57 0.84
N TRP A 6 -19.57 -18.09 0.28
CA TRP A 6 -18.26 -18.62 0.59
C TRP A 6 -17.98 -18.41 2.08
N LYS A 7 -17.65 -19.48 2.81
CA LYS A 7 -17.41 -19.39 4.25
C LYS A 7 -16.06 -18.72 4.50
N ILE A 8 -16.03 -17.66 5.30
CA ILE A 8 -14.78 -17.01 5.70
C ILE A 8 -14.13 -17.85 6.80
N ILE A 9 -13.05 -18.54 6.45
CA ILE A 9 -12.32 -19.46 7.33
C ILE A 9 -11.49 -18.67 8.35
N PRO A 10 -11.56 -19.03 9.65
CA PRO A 10 -10.80 -18.33 10.70
C PRO A 10 -9.29 -18.53 10.54
N ARG A 11 -8.53 -17.53 10.97
CA ARG A 11 -7.06 -17.56 11.04
C ARG A 11 -6.61 -17.21 12.46
N PRO A 12 -6.69 -18.15 13.42
CA PRO A 12 -6.59 -17.84 14.86
C PRO A 12 -5.34 -17.06 15.25
N LEU A 13 -4.16 -17.44 14.76
CA LEU A 13 -2.90 -16.76 15.09
C LEU A 13 -2.91 -15.29 14.60
N MET A 14 -3.32 -15.08 13.35
CA MET A 14 -3.37 -13.74 12.76
C MET A 14 -4.45 -12.88 13.39
N GLU A 15 -5.63 -13.45 13.64
CA GLU A 15 -6.73 -12.79 14.34
C GLU A 15 -6.32 -12.38 15.75
N ALA A 16 -5.60 -13.24 16.48
CA ALA A 16 -5.11 -12.93 17.81
C ALA A 16 -4.10 -11.77 17.79
N VAL A 17 -3.11 -11.79 16.89
CA VAL A 17 -2.11 -10.70 16.81
C VAL A 17 -2.77 -9.38 16.44
N LEU A 18 -3.65 -9.38 15.42
CA LEU A 18 -4.37 -8.18 15.00
C LEU A 18 -5.30 -7.67 16.11
N SER A 19 -6.01 -8.56 16.80
CA SER A 19 -6.90 -8.18 17.90
C SER A 19 -6.12 -7.61 19.08
N ASN A 20 -5.00 -8.24 19.47
CA ASN A 20 -4.16 -7.77 20.57
C ASN A 20 -3.58 -6.39 20.26
N HIS A 21 -3.14 -6.15 19.02
CA HIS A 21 -2.66 -4.84 18.60
C HIS A 21 -3.78 -3.79 18.60
N ALA A 22 -4.96 -4.13 18.09
CA ALA A 22 -6.11 -3.24 18.02
C ALA A 22 -6.71 -2.92 19.40
N GLN A 23 -6.63 -3.84 20.38
CA GLN A 23 -7.14 -3.64 21.74
C GLN A 23 -6.33 -2.62 22.55
N GLN A 24 -5.08 -2.35 22.16
CA GLN A 24 -4.27 -1.33 22.81
C GLN A 24 -4.80 0.06 22.45
N HIS A 25 -4.82 0.98 23.41
CA HIS A 25 -5.22 2.38 23.17
C HIS A 25 -4.08 3.20 22.54
N ARG A 26 -2.83 2.89 22.91
CA ARG A 26 -1.62 3.44 22.32
C ARG A 26 -0.56 2.36 22.15
N VAL A 27 0.14 2.40 21.04
CA VAL A 27 1.14 1.42 20.60
C VAL A 27 2.45 2.12 20.25
N PRO A 28 3.60 1.51 20.54
CA PRO A 28 4.90 2.09 20.19
C PRO A 28 5.26 1.91 18.71
N GLN A 29 4.65 0.94 18.03
CA GLN A 29 5.02 0.53 16.68
C GLN A 29 3.76 0.28 15.83
N PRO A 30 3.72 0.74 14.57
CA PRO A 30 2.71 0.30 13.62
C PRO A 30 2.87 -1.18 13.25
N LEU A 31 1.77 -1.83 12.90
CA LEU A 31 1.73 -3.22 12.45
C LEU A 31 1.65 -3.28 10.91
N ILE A 32 2.54 -4.05 10.28
CA ILE A 32 2.44 -4.34 8.84
C ILE A 32 1.91 -5.75 8.65
N LEU A 33 0.75 -5.83 7.99
CA LEU A 33 0.18 -7.07 7.49
C LEU A 33 0.51 -7.23 6.00
N HIS A 34 1.50 -8.07 5.70
CA HIS A 34 1.93 -8.33 4.32
C HIS A 34 1.70 -9.79 3.91
N GLY A 35 1.80 -10.04 2.61
CA GLY A 35 1.72 -11.39 2.04
C GLY A 35 1.37 -11.35 0.55
N PRO A 36 1.52 -12.48 -0.16
CA PRO A 36 1.14 -12.59 -1.56
C PRO A 36 -0.31 -12.17 -1.83
N ARG A 37 -0.62 -11.82 -3.08
CA ARG A 37 -1.98 -11.46 -3.50
C ARG A 37 -2.91 -12.69 -3.42
N GLY A 38 -4.17 -12.45 -3.10
CA GLY A 38 -5.19 -13.50 -3.01
C GLY A 38 -5.23 -14.29 -1.69
N VAL A 39 -4.33 -14.03 -0.74
CA VAL A 39 -4.29 -14.76 0.55
C VAL A 39 -5.40 -14.36 1.55
N GLY A 40 -6.23 -13.36 1.24
CA GLY A 40 -7.40 -12.99 2.04
C GLY A 40 -7.14 -11.97 3.17
N LYS A 41 -6.09 -11.14 3.08
CA LYS A 41 -5.78 -10.08 4.08
C LYS A 41 -6.95 -9.10 4.28
N THR A 42 -7.45 -8.51 3.19
CA THR A 42 -8.54 -7.53 3.24
C THR A 42 -9.85 -8.18 3.71
N THR A 43 -10.14 -9.40 3.26
CA THR A 43 -11.31 -10.17 3.71
C THR A 43 -11.26 -10.46 5.21
N LEU A 44 -10.08 -10.81 5.75
CA LEU A 44 -9.90 -11.03 7.19
C LEU A 44 -10.24 -9.77 7.98
N ILE A 45 -9.75 -8.61 7.54
CA ILE A 45 -9.99 -7.34 8.22
C ILE A 45 -11.47 -6.96 8.11
N LEU A 46 -12.00 -6.83 6.89
CA LEU A 46 -13.33 -6.28 6.66
C LEU A 46 -14.45 -7.19 7.18
N GLU A 47 -14.35 -8.49 6.95
CA GLU A 47 -15.48 -9.39 7.21
C GLU A 47 -15.42 -10.05 8.59
N ARG A 48 -14.23 -10.20 9.21
CA ARG A 48 -14.11 -10.82 10.55
C ARG A 48 -13.82 -9.83 11.67
N LEU A 49 -12.98 -8.83 11.44
CA LEU A 49 -12.46 -7.97 12.50
C LEU A 49 -13.16 -6.62 12.58
N PHE A 50 -13.56 -6.05 11.43
CA PHE A 50 -14.03 -4.68 11.33
C PHE A 50 -15.26 -4.39 12.18
N ASN A 51 -16.24 -5.30 12.23
CA ASN A 51 -17.43 -5.13 13.07
C ASN A 51 -17.07 -5.05 14.56
N LYS A 52 -16.14 -5.89 15.02
CA LYS A 52 -15.66 -5.87 16.42
C LYS A 52 -14.80 -4.64 16.72
N TRP A 53 -14.08 -4.14 15.73
CA TRP A 53 -13.28 -2.92 15.88
C TRP A 53 -14.10 -1.62 15.76
N ASN A 54 -15.40 -1.74 15.46
CA ASN A 54 -16.36 -0.62 15.45
C ASN A 54 -17.47 -0.79 16.50
N SER A 55 -17.38 -1.78 17.39
CA SER A 55 -18.25 -1.85 18.56
C SER A 55 -17.67 -0.99 19.68
N ASP A 56 -18.50 -0.15 20.29
CA ASP A 56 -18.10 0.74 21.39
C ASP A 56 -17.31 -0.02 22.47
N PRO A 57 -16.19 0.54 22.97
CA PRO A 57 -15.64 1.90 22.77
C PRO A 57 -14.70 2.04 21.55
N HIS A 58 -14.63 1.05 20.66
CA HIS A 58 -13.68 1.05 19.55
C HIS A 58 -14.22 1.74 18.30
N VAL A 59 -13.35 2.54 17.66
CA VAL A 59 -13.69 3.21 16.40
C VAL A 59 -12.56 2.99 15.40
N THR A 60 -12.87 2.48 14.21
CA THR A 60 -11.86 2.21 13.18
C THR A 60 -12.04 3.12 11.98
N GLY A 61 -10.97 3.84 11.61
CA GLY A 61 -10.84 4.44 10.29
C GLY A 61 -10.27 3.43 9.31
N TYR A 62 -10.97 3.19 8.20
CA TYR A 62 -10.49 2.32 7.13
C TYR A 62 -10.29 3.13 5.86
N VAL A 63 -9.06 3.14 5.36
CA VAL A 63 -8.66 3.77 4.10
C VAL A 63 -8.19 2.69 3.15
N ASP A 64 -8.70 2.70 1.92
CA ASP A 64 -8.23 1.82 0.86
C ASP A 64 -7.80 2.65 -0.35
N PHE A 65 -6.49 2.78 -0.55
CA PHE A 65 -5.96 3.58 -1.66
C PHE A 65 -6.24 2.96 -3.03
N ALA A 66 -6.59 1.67 -3.09
CA ALA A 66 -6.97 1.03 -4.34
C ALA A 66 -8.38 1.41 -4.83
N LYS A 67 -9.22 2.01 -3.96
CA LYS A 67 -10.62 2.34 -4.26
C LYS A 67 -10.79 3.24 -5.49
N HIS A 68 -9.80 4.08 -5.78
CA HIS A 68 -9.77 5.00 -6.91
C HIS A 68 -9.52 4.28 -8.26
N ILE A 69 -9.00 3.05 -8.24
CA ILE A 69 -8.73 2.24 -9.43
C ILE A 69 -10.01 1.44 -9.76
N ARG A 70 -10.93 2.09 -10.49
CA ARG A 70 -12.29 1.59 -10.73
C ARG A 70 -12.33 0.21 -11.39
N ASP A 71 -11.41 -0.04 -12.32
CA ASP A 71 -11.41 -1.24 -13.15
C ASP A 71 -11.09 -2.53 -12.36
N HIS A 72 -10.52 -2.41 -11.16
CA HIS A 72 -9.96 -3.55 -10.42
C HIS A 72 -10.30 -3.53 -8.92
N HIS A 73 -11.43 -2.95 -8.52
CA HIS A 73 -11.80 -2.84 -7.10
C HIS A 73 -13.23 -3.37 -6.80
N PRO A 74 -13.41 -4.17 -5.73
CA PRO A 74 -14.71 -4.75 -5.34
C PRO A 74 -15.86 -3.75 -5.15
N ALA A 75 -15.56 -2.53 -4.68
CA ALA A 75 -16.55 -1.48 -4.55
C ALA A 75 -17.25 -1.10 -5.88
N HIS A 76 -16.65 -1.44 -7.03
CA HIS A 76 -17.20 -1.18 -8.36
C HIS A 76 -17.62 -2.48 -9.07
N GLY A 77 -17.80 -3.57 -8.32
CA GLY A 77 -18.20 -4.87 -8.87
C GLY A 77 -17.08 -5.67 -9.53
N GLN A 78 -15.82 -5.23 -9.39
CA GLN A 78 -14.64 -5.88 -9.99
C GLN A 78 -13.83 -6.64 -8.95
N SER A 79 -12.93 -7.53 -9.39
CA SER A 79 -11.99 -8.21 -8.46
C SER A 79 -10.66 -7.46 -8.38
N PHE A 80 -9.96 -7.58 -7.24
CA PHE A 80 -8.59 -7.08 -7.12
C PHE A 80 -7.67 -7.71 -8.17
N PRO A 81 -6.66 -7.02 -8.71
CA PRO A 81 -5.78 -7.59 -9.73
C PRO A 81 -4.90 -8.71 -9.15
N TRP A 82 -4.51 -9.67 -9.99
CA TRP A 82 -3.51 -10.69 -9.61
C TRP A 82 -2.09 -10.13 -9.69
N ASP A 83 -1.86 -9.21 -10.62
CA ASP A 83 -0.63 -8.49 -10.82
C ASP A 83 -0.54 -7.25 -9.90
N SER A 84 0.58 -6.54 -9.98
CA SER A 84 0.84 -5.39 -9.13
C SER A 84 -0.03 -4.20 -9.46
N TRP A 85 -0.45 -3.43 -8.46
CA TRP A 85 -1.16 -2.16 -8.66
C TRP A 85 -0.36 -1.15 -9.50
N SER A 86 0.98 -1.29 -9.53
CA SER A 86 1.84 -0.48 -10.43
C SER A 86 1.58 -0.72 -11.91
N ASN A 87 0.91 -1.81 -12.27
CA ASN A 87 0.51 -2.11 -13.64
C ASN A 87 -0.81 -1.45 -14.04
N CYS A 88 -1.58 -0.96 -13.07
CA CYS A 88 -2.82 -0.21 -13.31
C CYS A 88 -2.49 1.27 -13.55
N LEU A 89 -3.45 2.02 -14.09
CA LEU A 89 -3.34 3.48 -14.14
C LEU A 89 -3.21 4.01 -12.70
N PRO A 90 -2.12 4.70 -12.36
CA PRO A 90 -1.89 5.17 -11.00
C PRO A 90 -2.89 6.28 -10.64
N PRO A 91 -3.48 6.24 -9.44
CA PRO A 91 -4.38 7.30 -8.98
C PRO A 91 -3.62 8.60 -8.69
N SER A 92 -4.36 9.70 -8.59
CA SER A 92 -3.77 11.00 -8.28
C SER A 92 -3.41 11.12 -6.79
N LEU A 93 -2.24 11.67 -6.48
CA LEU A 93 -1.80 11.88 -5.10
C LEU A 93 -2.77 12.77 -4.30
N PRO A 94 -3.31 13.88 -4.83
CA PRO A 94 -4.27 14.71 -4.10
C PRO A 94 -5.53 13.96 -3.68
N GLU A 95 -6.03 13.03 -4.52
CA GLU A 95 -7.19 12.20 -4.18
C GLU A 95 -6.89 11.24 -3.02
N LEU A 96 -5.76 10.52 -3.09
CA LEU A 96 -5.36 9.59 -2.02
C LEU A 96 -5.13 10.33 -0.70
N ARG A 97 -4.48 11.50 -0.78
CA ARG A 97 -4.28 12.39 0.37
C ARG A 97 -5.62 12.82 0.95
N ALA A 98 -6.55 13.31 0.12
CA ALA A 98 -7.87 13.74 0.57
C ALA A 98 -8.66 12.58 1.21
N GLN A 99 -8.53 11.35 0.69
CA GLN A 99 -9.14 10.15 1.27
C GLN A 99 -8.62 9.87 2.68
N LEU A 100 -7.30 9.94 2.88
CA LEU A 100 -6.68 9.76 4.21
C LEU A 100 -7.10 10.88 5.18
N GLU A 101 -6.99 12.14 4.74
CA GLU A 101 -7.36 13.32 5.55
C GLU A 101 -8.84 13.26 5.96
N SER A 102 -9.74 12.93 5.04
CA SER A 102 -11.18 12.82 5.32
C SER A 102 -11.48 11.70 6.33
N CYS A 103 -10.78 10.57 6.24
CA CYS A 103 -10.93 9.48 7.20
C CYS A 103 -10.48 9.89 8.61
N LEU A 104 -9.30 10.52 8.71
CA LEU A 104 -8.77 11.00 9.99
C LEU A 104 -9.62 12.13 10.57
N GLU A 105 -10.13 13.03 9.74
CA GLU A 105 -11.09 14.07 10.15
C GLU A 105 -12.38 13.46 10.68
N SER A 106 -12.91 12.43 10.03
CA SER A 106 -14.10 11.72 10.53
C SER A 106 -13.88 11.09 11.91
N LEU A 107 -12.70 10.52 12.15
CA LEU A 107 -12.33 10.02 13.48
C LEU A 107 -12.20 11.16 14.50
N ALA A 108 -11.57 12.27 14.14
CA ALA A 108 -11.41 13.42 15.02
C ALA A 108 -12.78 14.03 15.38
N LEU A 109 -13.70 14.10 14.41
CA LEU A 109 -15.07 14.54 14.64
C LEU A 109 -15.81 13.62 15.63
N LYS A 110 -15.60 12.30 15.57
CA LYS A 110 -16.14 11.37 16.57
C LYS A 110 -15.52 11.61 17.94
N GLY A 111 -14.20 11.86 18.02
CA GLY A 111 -13.53 12.22 19.26
C GLY A 111 -14.06 13.53 19.87
N ILE A 112 -14.34 14.54 19.04
CA ILE A 112 -15.00 15.79 19.47
C ILE A 112 -16.41 15.50 19.98
N LYS A 113 -17.22 14.71 19.27
CA LYS A 113 -18.57 14.33 19.73
C LYS A 113 -18.58 13.63 21.08
N LEU A 114 -17.52 12.89 21.39
CA LEU A 114 -17.30 12.24 22.69
C LEU A 114 -16.60 13.17 23.69
N CYS A 115 -16.48 14.47 23.43
CA CYS A 115 -15.80 15.44 24.30
C CYS A 115 -14.35 15.09 24.68
N THR A 116 -13.70 14.18 23.93
CA THR A 116 -12.31 13.75 24.20
C THR A 116 -11.28 14.70 23.60
N ILE A 117 -11.65 15.38 22.51
CA ILE A 117 -10.81 16.34 21.79
C ILE A 117 -11.33 17.74 22.05
N SER A 118 -10.52 18.58 22.71
CA SER A 118 -10.87 19.96 23.02
C SER A 118 -10.12 20.99 22.17
N SER A 119 -10.68 22.20 22.07
CA SER A 119 -10.03 23.38 21.46
C SER A 119 -8.59 23.60 21.99
N HIS A 120 -8.39 23.45 23.30
CA HIS A 120 -7.07 23.59 23.92
C HIS A 120 -6.09 22.49 23.49
N GLN A 121 -6.52 21.22 23.41
CA GLN A 121 -5.67 20.14 22.91
C GLN A 121 -5.27 20.36 21.45
N ILE A 122 -6.21 20.82 20.62
CA ILE A 122 -5.93 21.17 19.22
C ILE A 122 -4.85 22.26 19.15
N PHE A 123 -4.97 23.29 19.99
CA PHE A 123 -3.97 24.36 20.08
C PHE A 123 -2.60 23.84 20.53
N THR A 124 -2.52 23.06 21.61
CA THR A 124 -1.23 22.60 22.14
C THR A 124 -0.50 21.69 21.16
N THR A 125 -1.21 20.75 20.53
CA THR A 125 -0.64 19.87 19.51
C THR A 125 -0.18 20.66 18.29
N LEU A 126 -0.96 21.64 17.84
CA LEU A 126 -0.59 22.46 16.69
C LEU A 126 0.61 23.38 17.01
N ASN A 127 0.62 24.04 18.17
CA ASN A 127 1.65 25.00 18.58
C ASN A 127 3.02 24.33 18.86
N LYS A 128 3.01 23.04 19.21
CA LYS A 128 4.23 22.24 19.40
C LYS A 128 5.09 22.17 18.14
N TRP A 129 4.45 22.09 16.97
CA TRP A 129 5.14 21.88 15.69
C TRP A 129 5.11 23.10 14.76
N HIS A 130 4.17 24.03 14.98
CA HIS A 130 3.90 25.14 14.07
C HIS A 130 3.97 26.50 14.75
N GLY A 131 4.61 27.48 14.10
CA GLY A 131 4.53 28.89 14.49
C GLY A 131 3.18 29.49 14.10
N LEU A 132 2.33 29.79 15.09
CA LEU A 132 0.92 30.20 14.86
C LEU A 132 0.69 31.69 14.67
N THR A 133 1.53 32.52 15.27
CA THR A 133 1.31 33.97 15.39
C THR A 133 1.08 34.66 14.05
N ALA A 134 1.96 34.43 13.08
CA ALA A 134 1.86 35.04 11.75
C ALA A 134 0.61 34.58 10.99
N ALA A 135 0.26 33.29 11.10
CA ALA A 135 -0.89 32.72 10.40
C ALA A 135 -2.21 33.23 11.00
N LEU A 136 -2.33 33.24 12.33
CA LEU A 136 -3.52 33.73 13.03
C LEU A 136 -3.71 35.23 12.81
N ASN A 137 -2.65 36.02 12.84
CA ASN A 137 -2.73 37.45 12.53
C ASN A 137 -3.24 37.69 11.10
N GLN A 138 -2.78 36.91 10.12
CA GLN A 138 -3.26 37.04 8.74
C GLN A 138 -4.75 36.67 8.60
N ILE A 139 -5.19 35.61 9.29
CA ILE A 139 -6.60 35.19 9.30
C ILE A 139 -7.49 36.25 9.96
N LEU A 140 -7.12 36.72 11.16
CA LEU A 140 -7.86 37.75 11.90
C LEU A 140 -7.88 39.09 11.16
N SER A 141 -6.79 39.47 10.48
CA SER A 141 -6.74 40.72 9.71
C SER A 141 -7.63 40.70 8.47
N ALA A 142 -7.81 39.55 7.83
CA ALA A 142 -8.76 39.38 6.73
C ALA A 142 -10.21 39.52 7.23
N ASP A 143 -10.48 39.08 8.45
CA ASP A 143 -11.80 39.17 9.08
C ASP A 143 -12.12 40.55 9.65
N ASP A 144 -11.13 41.26 10.21
CA ASP A 144 -11.29 42.61 10.74
C ASP A 144 -11.65 43.64 9.64
N GLN A 145 -11.36 43.34 8.36
CA GLN A 145 -11.86 44.14 7.23
C GLN A 145 -13.37 43.96 6.96
N SER A 146 -13.96 42.86 7.43
CA SER A 146 -15.38 42.52 7.23
C SER A 146 -16.28 42.97 8.40
N ASN A 147 -15.75 43.07 9.63
CA ASN A 147 -16.52 43.44 10.83
C ASN A 147 -15.71 44.33 11.79
N PRO A 148 -15.84 45.67 11.72
CA PRO A 148 -15.01 46.61 12.48
C PRO A 148 -15.35 46.72 13.98
N ARG A 149 -16.31 45.95 14.51
CA ARG A 149 -16.84 46.09 15.87
C ARG A 149 -16.01 45.40 16.97
N MET A 150 -14.94 44.70 16.63
CA MET A 150 -14.17 43.86 17.57
C MET A 150 -12.72 44.31 17.79
N ARG A 151 -12.48 45.63 17.80
CA ARG A 151 -11.16 46.20 18.14
C ARG A 151 -11.04 46.48 19.63
N VAL A 152 -10.36 45.60 20.38
CA VAL A 152 -9.87 45.90 21.73
C VAL A 152 -8.43 45.40 21.95
N SER A 153 -7.63 46.33 22.48
CA SER A 153 -6.33 46.27 23.19
C SER A 153 -5.00 45.96 22.48
N THR A 154 -4.04 46.86 22.79
CA THR A 154 -2.67 47.09 22.35
C THR A 154 -1.62 46.32 23.19
N ARG A 155 -1.81 45.03 23.45
CA ARG A 155 -0.74 44.16 23.98
C ARG A 155 -0.27 43.21 22.87
N LEU A 156 1.03 42.91 22.81
CA LEU A 156 1.55 41.84 21.96
C LEU A 156 0.76 40.56 22.24
N PRO A 157 -0.10 40.10 21.32
CA PRO A 157 -0.99 38.99 21.61
C PRO A 157 -0.15 37.71 21.75
N SER A 158 -0.34 36.97 22.85
CA SER A 158 0.20 35.61 22.94
C SER A 158 -0.44 34.73 21.86
N ALA A 159 0.24 33.67 21.43
CA ALA A 159 -0.30 32.74 20.44
C ALA A 159 -1.65 32.14 20.90
N LEU A 160 -1.81 31.90 22.21
CA LEU A 160 -3.05 31.42 22.82
C LEU A 160 -4.18 32.47 22.72
N ASN A 161 -3.90 33.74 23.03
CA ASN A 161 -4.92 34.79 22.95
C ASN A 161 -5.40 35.00 21.50
N LEU A 162 -4.48 34.90 20.52
CA LEU A 162 -4.83 34.95 19.10
C LEU A 162 -5.68 33.74 18.69
N TRP A 163 -5.35 32.56 19.22
CA TRP A 163 -6.08 31.33 18.97
C TRP A 163 -7.51 31.43 19.50
N GLU A 164 -7.70 31.77 20.77
CA GLU A 164 -9.02 31.92 21.38
C GLU A 164 -9.88 32.94 20.62
N ARG A 165 -9.32 34.11 20.26
CA ARG A 165 -10.03 35.10 19.45
C ARG A 165 -10.44 34.53 18.08
N ALA A 166 -9.54 33.83 17.40
CA ALA A 166 -9.83 33.24 16.09
C ALA A 166 -10.86 32.10 16.17
N VAL A 167 -10.82 31.28 17.23
CA VAL A 167 -11.82 30.22 17.47
C VAL A 167 -13.19 30.82 17.77
N LEU A 168 -13.28 31.89 18.56
CA LEU A 168 -14.54 32.60 18.81
C LEU A 168 -15.16 33.14 17.52
N VAL A 169 -14.35 33.78 16.66
CA VAL A 169 -14.79 34.27 15.35
C VAL A 169 -15.25 33.10 14.46
N ALA A 170 -14.46 32.02 14.39
CA ALA A 170 -14.81 30.85 13.60
C ALA A 170 -16.09 30.15 14.10
N SER A 171 -16.27 30.03 15.42
CA SER A 171 -17.44 29.41 16.05
C SER A 171 -18.73 30.19 15.76
N SER A 172 -18.65 31.53 15.75
CA SER A 172 -19.78 32.38 15.41
C SER A 172 -20.27 32.21 13.96
N ARG A 173 -19.42 31.72 13.06
CA ARG A 173 -19.71 31.52 11.63
C ARG A 173 -20.19 30.12 11.27
N LEU A 174 -20.16 29.18 12.22
CA LEU A 174 -20.66 27.82 11.99
C LEU A 174 -22.18 27.83 11.79
N ASN A 175 -22.63 27.25 10.67
CA ASN A 175 -24.04 27.08 10.35
C ASN A 175 -24.63 25.83 11.05
N ALA A 176 -25.95 25.80 11.27
CA ALA A 176 -26.65 24.66 11.89
C ALA A 176 -26.43 23.31 11.15
N GLU A 177 -26.34 23.34 9.82
CA GLU A 177 -26.04 22.14 9.01
C GLU A 177 -24.61 21.62 9.24
N GLU A 178 -23.65 22.53 9.45
CA GLU A 178 -22.26 22.17 9.72
C GLU A 178 -22.04 21.63 11.15
N ILE A 179 -22.99 21.90 12.04
CA ILE A 179 -23.04 21.42 13.42
C ILE A 179 -23.58 19.98 13.48
N GLY A 180 -24.18 19.45 12.40
CA GLY A 180 -24.35 18.00 12.19
C GLY A 180 -24.89 17.21 13.38
N GLY A 181 -25.88 17.76 14.10
CA GLY A 181 -26.50 17.16 15.28
C GLY A 181 -25.63 17.12 16.54
N LEU A 182 -24.65 18.03 16.69
CA LEU A 182 -23.88 18.25 17.93
C LEU A 182 -24.71 18.94 19.04
N ASP A 183 -26.05 18.95 18.92
CA ASP A 183 -27.00 19.44 19.92
C ASP A 183 -27.15 18.41 21.06
N GLY A 184 -26.11 18.31 21.89
CA GLY A 184 -26.23 17.77 23.25
C GLY A 184 -26.89 18.78 24.18
N VAL A 185 -26.84 18.52 25.49
CA VAL A 185 -27.18 19.51 26.54
C VAL A 185 -26.44 20.83 26.23
N GLU A 186 -27.07 22.00 26.44
CA GLU A 186 -26.59 23.31 25.97
C GLU A 186 -25.07 23.55 26.20
N GLU A 187 -24.53 23.10 27.33
CA GLU A 187 -23.10 23.17 27.64
C GLU A 187 -22.23 22.26 26.77
N GLU A 188 -22.54 20.96 26.64
CA GLU A 188 -21.79 20.01 25.80
C GLU A 188 -21.83 20.43 24.33
N GLY A 189 -22.97 20.93 23.84
CA GLY A 189 -23.11 21.45 22.49
C GLY A 189 -22.20 22.67 22.22
N SER A 190 -22.01 23.53 23.23
CA SER A 190 -21.13 24.71 23.11
C SER A 190 -19.65 24.33 23.01
N TYR A 191 -19.16 23.40 23.85
CA TYR A 191 -17.79 22.89 23.83
C TYR A 191 -17.47 22.14 22.54
N ASN A 192 -18.43 21.38 22.06
CA ASN A 192 -18.39 20.65 20.81
C ASN A 192 -18.30 21.58 19.60
N ARG A 193 -19.11 22.65 19.60
CA ARG A 193 -19.07 23.69 18.58
C ARG A 193 -17.73 24.43 18.57
N GLU A 194 -17.20 24.77 19.74
CA GLU A 194 -15.89 25.41 19.87
C GLU A 194 -14.78 24.50 19.32
N SER A 195 -14.76 23.23 19.72
CA SER A 195 -13.74 22.26 19.30
C SER A 195 -13.82 21.94 17.81
N LEU A 196 -15.02 21.93 17.22
CA LEU A 196 -15.21 21.83 15.77
C LEU A 196 -14.65 23.07 15.04
N ALA A 197 -14.93 24.27 15.56
CA ALA A 197 -14.39 25.52 15.01
C ALA A 197 -12.86 25.53 15.07
N ALA A 198 -12.28 25.09 16.20
CA ALA A 198 -10.86 24.94 16.42
C ALA A 198 -10.22 23.97 15.41
N LEU A 199 -10.82 22.80 15.16
CA LEU A 199 -10.31 21.84 14.18
C LEU A 199 -10.30 22.41 12.75
N LYS A 200 -11.39 23.09 12.36
CA LYS A 200 -11.47 23.77 11.05
C LYS A 200 -10.44 24.90 10.94
N LEU A 201 -10.25 25.68 12.00
CA LEU A 201 -9.25 26.75 12.06
C LEU A 201 -7.84 26.19 11.93
N ALA A 202 -7.51 25.10 12.62
CA ALA A 202 -6.22 24.42 12.49
C ALA A 202 -5.93 24.04 11.02
N LYS A 203 -6.91 23.45 10.33
CA LYS A 203 -6.79 23.10 8.91
C LYS A 203 -6.53 24.33 8.02
N VAL A 204 -7.18 25.47 8.31
CA VAL A 204 -6.96 26.73 7.60
C VAL A 204 -5.54 27.27 7.84
N VAL A 205 -5.07 27.28 9.08
CA VAL A 205 -3.69 27.68 9.43
C VAL A 205 -2.67 26.85 8.65
N MET A 206 -2.87 25.53 8.56
CA MET A 206 -1.94 24.66 7.86
C MET A 206 -1.95 24.87 6.35
N ARG A 207 -3.13 25.07 5.74
CA ARG A 207 -3.24 25.44 4.32
C ARG A 207 -2.52 26.75 4.01
N LEU A 208 -2.61 27.73 4.90
CA LEU A 208 -1.90 29.01 4.77
C LEU A 208 -0.38 28.79 4.80
N GLN A 209 0.11 28.00 5.75
CA GLN A 209 1.54 27.69 5.86
C GLN A 209 2.05 26.84 4.67
N GLN A 210 1.24 25.92 4.15
CA GLN A 210 1.54 25.19 2.91
C GLN A 210 1.66 26.16 1.72
N LYS A 211 0.75 27.15 1.63
CA LYS A 211 0.80 28.18 0.59
C LYS A 211 2.10 29.01 0.64
N TRP A 212 2.62 29.30 1.83
CA TRP A 212 3.92 29.99 1.95
C TRP A 212 5.10 29.18 1.38
N ARG A 213 4.95 27.85 1.28
CA ARG A 213 5.99 26.94 0.79
C ARG A 213 5.79 26.49 -0.66
N SER A 214 4.73 26.92 -1.33
CA SER A 214 4.35 26.44 -2.67
C SER A 214 5.45 26.63 -3.72
N ASN A 215 6.13 27.78 -3.73
CA ASN A 215 7.22 28.05 -4.67
C ASN A 215 8.41 27.10 -4.45
N ALA A 216 8.71 26.75 -3.20
CA ALA A 216 9.79 25.83 -2.87
C ALA A 216 9.43 24.39 -3.26
N VAL A 217 8.18 23.97 -3.05
CA VAL A 217 7.66 22.67 -3.51
C VAL A 217 7.73 22.56 -5.03
N LYS A 218 7.28 23.60 -5.74
CA LYS A 218 7.35 23.66 -7.20
C LYS A 218 8.79 23.53 -7.71
N HIS A 219 9.73 24.28 -7.13
CA HIS A 219 11.14 24.17 -7.47
C HIS A 219 11.71 22.76 -7.17
N LEU A 220 11.32 22.15 -6.05
CA LEU A 220 11.74 20.80 -5.69
C LEU A 220 11.26 19.76 -6.73
N ASN A 221 9.98 19.82 -7.10
CA ASN A 221 9.39 18.90 -8.07
C ASN A 221 10.03 19.04 -9.46
N GLN A 222 10.35 20.28 -9.87
CA GLN A 222 11.02 20.54 -11.15
C GLN A 222 12.47 20.04 -11.19
N THR A 223 13.20 20.19 -10.08
CA THR A 223 14.61 19.79 -10.00
C THR A 223 14.79 18.30 -9.67
N GLY A 224 13.75 17.61 -9.19
CA GLY A 224 13.84 16.24 -8.71
C GLY A 224 14.69 16.10 -7.45
N GLY A 225 14.92 17.20 -6.72
CA GLY A 225 15.71 17.21 -5.49
C GLY A 225 14.96 16.61 -4.29
N PHE A 226 15.64 16.50 -3.15
CA PHE A 226 15.04 16.01 -1.90
C PHE A 226 15.05 17.10 -0.82
N SER A 227 13.94 17.23 -0.08
CA SER A 227 13.85 18.11 1.08
C SER A 227 12.95 17.52 2.15
N ARG A 228 13.55 17.20 3.30
CA ARG A 228 12.83 16.66 4.46
C ARG A 228 11.80 17.63 5.01
N SER A 229 12.10 18.93 5.05
CA SER A 229 11.19 19.93 5.61
C SER A 229 9.94 20.10 4.74
N LEU A 230 10.09 20.09 3.40
CA LEU A 230 8.97 20.16 2.47
C LEU A 230 8.15 18.87 2.47
N ALA A 231 8.81 17.70 2.55
CA ALA A 231 8.13 16.41 2.64
C ALA A 231 7.35 16.26 3.96
N ASN A 232 7.88 16.75 5.08
CA ASN A 232 7.14 16.83 6.34
C ASN A 232 5.97 17.79 6.20
N SER A 233 6.16 18.96 5.57
CA SER A 233 5.08 19.93 5.41
C SER A 233 3.86 19.40 4.64
N ALA A 234 4.09 18.48 3.70
CA ALA A 234 3.03 17.83 2.95
C ALA A 234 2.19 16.86 3.82
N THR A 235 2.79 16.26 4.85
CA THR A 235 2.15 15.26 5.73
C THR A 235 1.71 15.82 7.09
N ASP A 236 1.90 17.12 7.34
CA ASP A 236 1.62 17.73 8.65
C ASP A 236 0.19 17.50 9.11
N TRP A 237 -0.80 17.66 8.23
CA TRP A 237 -2.21 17.58 8.63
C TRP A 237 -2.62 16.16 9.06
N PRO A 238 -2.36 15.11 8.25
CA PRO A 238 -2.53 13.74 8.71
C PRO A 238 -1.80 13.43 10.02
N CYS A 239 -0.55 13.87 10.17
CA CYS A 239 0.24 13.59 11.37
C CYS A 239 -0.29 14.31 12.62
N LEU A 240 -0.78 15.54 12.47
CA LEU A 240 -1.43 16.27 13.56
C LEU A 240 -2.71 15.58 14.02
N LEU A 241 -3.54 15.10 13.08
CA LEU A 241 -4.74 14.34 13.41
C LEU A 241 -4.41 13.03 14.11
N LEU A 242 -3.35 12.34 13.68
CA LEU A 242 -2.88 11.14 14.35
C LEU A 242 -2.42 11.42 15.79
N GLU A 243 -1.67 12.50 16.03
CA GLU A 243 -1.25 12.90 17.38
C GLU A 243 -2.46 13.24 18.25
N LEU A 244 -3.43 14.01 17.73
CA LEU A 244 -4.67 14.33 18.43
C LEU A 244 -5.47 13.08 18.80
N LEU A 245 -5.73 12.20 17.82
CA LEU A 245 -6.46 10.95 18.06
C LEU A 245 -5.74 10.03 19.03
N SER A 246 -4.41 9.98 18.98
CA SER A 246 -3.60 9.21 19.93
C SER A 246 -3.71 9.81 21.33
N SER A 247 -3.68 11.14 21.44
CA SER A 247 -3.81 11.85 22.71
C SER A 247 -5.20 11.66 23.35
N ALA A 248 -6.25 11.64 22.52
CA ALA A 248 -7.63 11.42 22.92
C ALA A 248 -7.98 9.96 23.24
N ALA A 249 -7.12 9.00 22.88
CA ALA A 249 -7.38 7.60 23.12
C ALA A 249 -7.39 7.26 24.62
N GLU A 250 -8.55 6.81 25.13
CA GLU A 250 -8.77 6.46 26.53
C GLU A 250 -9.40 5.06 26.66
N VAL A 251 -8.94 4.31 27.66
CA VAL A 251 -9.40 2.93 27.88
C VAL A 251 -10.87 2.93 28.32
N GLY A 252 -11.73 2.13 27.68
CA GLY A 252 -13.14 2.04 28.01
C GLY A 252 -14.02 3.16 27.45
N TYR A 253 -13.46 4.17 26.78
CA TYR A 253 -14.22 5.33 26.31
C TYR A 253 -14.06 5.61 24.80
N PHE A 254 -12.89 6.07 24.36
CA PHE A 254 -12.62 6.34 22.94
C PHE A 254 -11.33 5.64 22.52
N GLN A 255 -11.44 4.63 21.63
CA GLN A 255 -10.29 3.85 21.19
C GLN A 255 -10.17 3.84 19.66
N PRO A 256 -9.65 4.94 19.08
CA PRO A 256 -9.47 5.05 17.64
C PRO A 256 -8.39 4.08 17.14
N LYS A 257 -8.60 3.56 15.93
CA LYS A 257 -7.64 2.72 15.18
C LYS A 257 -7.64 3.18 13.74
N LEU A 258 -6.52 2.97 13.05
CA LEU A 258 -6.42 3.25 11.61
C LEU A 258 -5.94 2.01 10.87
N VAL A 259 -6.67 1.63 9.82
CA VAL A 259 -6.26 0.62 8.87
C VAL A 259 -6.04 1.30 7.52
N ILE A 260 -4.83 1.20 6.98
CA ILE A 260 -4.49 1.68 5.64
C ILE A 260 -4.23 0.46 4.75
N ASN A 261 -5.14 0.21 3.82
CA ASN A 261 -5.05 -0.85 2.84
C ASN A 261 -4.38 -0.36 1.54
N ASN A 262 -3.54 -1.23 0.98
CA ASN A 262 -2.76 -1.00 -0.24
C ASN A 262 -1.84 0.24 -0.15
N ILE A 263 -1.09 0.37 0.95
CA ILE A 263 -0.18 1.51 1.20
C ILE A 263 0.83 1.73 0.07
N GLU A 264 1.23 0.68 -0.64
CA GLU A 264 2.15 0.74 -1.79
C GLU A 264 1.63 1.61 -2.96
N ILE A 265 0.31 1.77 -3.08
CA ILE A 265 -0.30 2.59 -4.15
C ILE A 265 0.07 4.05 -3.96
N LEU A 266 0.14 4.51 -2.70
CA LEU A 266 0.54 5.87 -2.37
C LEU A 266 1.96 6.17 -2.84
N LYS A 267 2.88 5.20 -2.79
CA LYS A 267 4.27 5.36 -3.28
C LYS A 267 4.33 5.57 -4.79
N ASN A 268 3.40 4.96 -5.53
CA ASN A 268 3.37 4.94 -7.00
C ASN A 268 2.34 5.92 -7.60
N ALA A 269 1.69 6.75 -6.78
CA ALA A 269 0.68 7.70 -7.23
C ALA A 269 1.28 8.80 -8.13
N VAL A 270 0.44 9.40 -8.98
CA VAL A 270 0.86 10.50 -9.86
C VAL A 270 0.56 11.84 -9.23
N LEU A 271 1.56 12.71 -9.22
CA LEU A 271 1.39 14.10 -8.87
C LEU A 271 0.84 14.85 -10.09
N VAL A 272 -0.40 15.31 -10.01
CA VAL A 272 -1.09 16.02 -11.11
C VAL A 272 -0.87 17.54 -11.02
N ASP A 273 -0.56 18.04 -9.83
CA ASP A 273 -0.38 19.46 -9.53
C ASP A 273 0.83 19.70 -8.62
N ASP A 274 1.34 20.94 -8.56
CA ASP A 274 2.40 21.33 -7.60
C ASP A 274 1.86 21.55 -6.17
N SER A 275 0.75 20.88 -5.81
CA SER A 275 0.10 21.03 -4.49
C SER A 275 0.87 20.33 -3.36
N SER A 276 1.77 19.40 -3.72
CA SER A 276 2.51 18.55 -2.80
C SER A 276 3.86 18.17 -3.39
N VAL A 277 4.73 17.58 -2.56
CA VAL A 277 5.92 16.85 -3.01
C VAL A 277 5.51 15.58 -3.78
N CYS A 278 6.45 14.97 -4.50
CA CYS A 278 6.21 13.73 -5.21
C CYS A 278 5.71 12.60 -4.29
N ALA A 279 4.97 11.65 -4.88
CA ALA A 279 4.24 10.63 -4.15
C ALA A 279 5.13 9.71 -3.29
N SER A 280 6.32 9.35 -3.79
CA SER A 280 7.29 8.57 -3.01
C SER A 280 7.79 9.33 -1.77
N MET A 281 8.14 10.62 -1.90
CA MET A 281 8.53 11.45 -0.75
C MET A 281 7.39 11.64 0.24
N TYR A 282 6.16 11.84 -0.23
CA TYR A 282 4.98 11.94 0.63
C TYR A 282 4.77 10.64 1.42
N HIS A 283 4.81 9.51 0.72
CA HIS A 283 4.68 8.18 1.31
C HIS A 283 5.75 7.92 2.38
N ASP A 284 7.03 8.10 2.05
CA ASP A 284 8.13 7.82 2.97
C ASP A 284 8.12 8.78 4.17
N SER A 285 7.78 10.05 3.96
CA SER A 285 7.55 11.04 5.02
C SER A 285 6.41 10.63 5.95
N LEU A 286 5.27 10.19 5.42
CA LEU A 286 4.12 9.78 6.21
C LEU A 286 4.47 8.59 7.10
N ILE A 287 5.08 7.55 6.52
CA ILE A 287 5.49 6.34 7.25
C ILE A 287 6.52 6.70 8.33
N TRP A 288 7.56 7.46 8.00
CA TRP A 288 8.58 7.89 8.95
C TRP A 288 7.98 8.65 10.14
N ARG A 289 7.01 9.54 9.89
CA ARG A 289 6.36 10.31 10.94
C ARG A 289 5.42 9.49 11.80
N ILE A 290 4.73 8.50 11.22
CA ILE A 290 3.95 7.52 12.00
C ILE A 290 4.86 6.76 12.96
N ILE A 291 6.01 6.27 12.46
CA ILE A 291 7.00 5.57 13.28
C ILE A 291 7.52 6.49 14.39
N ALA A 292 7.90 7.72 14.05
CA ALA A 292 8.41 8.68 15.01
C ALA A 292 7.39 9.02 16.10
N LEU A 293 6.10 9.15 15.74
CA LEU A 293 5.02 9.37 16.70
C LEU A 293 4.84 8.15 17.63
N GLY A 294 4.86 6.93 17.07
CA GLY A 294 4.80 5.70 17.83
C GLY A 294 5.95 5.56 18.84
N ALA A 295 7.18 5.75 18.37
CA ALA A 295 8.39 5.58 19.18
C ALA A 295 8.50 6.61 20.31
N ASN A 296 8.13 7.87 20.06
CA ASN A 296 8.30 8.96 21.04
C ASN A 296 7.10 9.10 21.99
N GLU A 297 5.87 8.97 21.48
CA GLU A 297 4.65 9.36 22.22
C GLU A 297 3.62 8.23 22.34
N ARG A 298 3.85 7.12 21.63
CA ARG A 298 2.91 6.01 21.41
C ARG A 298 1.65 6.49 20.67
N CYS A 299 1.51 6.09 19.42
CA CYS A 299 0.37 6.45 18.59
C CYS A 299 -0.81 5.49 18.78
N LEU A 300 -1.99 5.83 18.30
CA LEU A 300 -3.11 4.89 18.17
C LEU A 300 -2.71 3.67 17.31
N PRO A 301 -3.38 2.50 17.44
CA PRO A 301 -3.07 1.33 16.62
C PRO A 301 -3.22 1.59 15.12
N ILE A 302 -2.12 1.48 14.38
CA ILE A 302 -2.08 1.67 12.93
C ILE A 302 -1.69 0.34 12.26
N VAL A 303 -2.57 -0.18 11.41
CA VAL A 303 -2.36 -1.39 10.63
C VAL A 303 -2.18 -1.03 9.15
N LEU A 304 -0.99 -1.26 8.63
CA LEU A 304 -0.67 -1.10 7.21
C LEU A 304 -0.82 -2.45 6.51
N VAL A 305 -1.63 -2.51 5.47
CA VAL A 305 -1.88 -3.74 4.71
C VAL A 305 -1.33 -3.59 3.32
N THR A 306 -0.52 -4.57 2.88
CA THR A 306 0.16 -4.48 1.59
C THR A 306 0.38 -5.86 0.97
N SER A 307 0.34 -5.90 -0.36
CA SER A 307 0.80 -7.05 -1.14
C SER A 307 2.13 -6.80 -1.85
N ASP A 308 2.73 -5.63 -1.62
CA ASP A 308 4.05 -5.29 -2.13
C ASP A 308 5.12 -6.06 -1.37
N SER A 309 6.15 -6.49 -2.10
CA SER A 309 7.34 -7.11 -1.56
C SER A 309 8.24 -6.10 -0.83
N TYR A 310 8.15 -4.80 -1.13
CA TYR A 310 8.96 -3.77 -0.48
C TYR A 310 8.93 -3.86 1.06
N TYR A 311 7.74 -4.12 1.61
CA TYR A 311 7.49 -4.14 3.05
C TYR A 311 7.84 -5.43 3.77
N SER A 312 8.24 -6.49 3.05
CA SER A 312 8.65 -7.73 3.70
C SER A 312 10.06 -7.63 4.31
N TYR A 313 11.01 -6.99 3.60
CA TYR A 313 12.38 -6.82 4.11
C TYR A 313 12.98 -5.43 3.85
N ARG A 314 12.84 -4.88 2.64
CA ARG A 314 13.52 -3.63 2.24
C ARG A 314 13.14 -2.43 3.10
N ALA A 315 11.88 -2.35 3.53
CA ALA A 315 11.44 -1.30 4.44
C ALA A 315 12.28 -1.22 5.73
N TYR A 316 12.73 -2.36 6.29
CA TYR A 316 13.58 -2.35 7.49
C TYR A 316 14.97 -1.76 7.22
N MET A 317 15.52 -2.03 6.03
CA MET A 317 16.81 -1.49 5.60
C MET A 317 16.72 0.02 5.36
N ASP A 318 15.66 0.46 4.66
CA ASP A 318 15.47 1.85 4.28
C ASP A 318 15.17 2.75 5.49
N PHE A 319 14.48 2.23 6.51
CA PHE A 319 14.17 2.98 7.73
C PHE A 319 15.14 2.71 8.91
N GLY A 320 16.07 1.76 8.77
CA GLY A 320 17.26 1.65 9.62
C GLY A 320 17.12 0.96 10.99
N PHE A 321 15.96 0.41 11.34
CA PHE A 321 15.78 -0.37 12.58
C PHE A 321 14.92 -1.63 12.34
N PRO A 322 15.30 -2.81 12.87
CA PRO A 322 14.56 -4.05 12.67
C PRO A 322 13.20 -4.07 13.39
N ASP A 323 13.07 -3.29 14.47
CA ASP A 323 11.87 -3.22 15.31
C ASP A 323 10.95 -2.04 14.94
N ILE A 324 11.06 -1.49 13.73
CA ILE A 324 10.21 -0.35 13.32
C ILE A 324 8.75 -0.74 13.19
N PHE A 325 8.52 -1.98 12.77
CA PHE A 325 7.20 -2.52 12.52
C PHE A 325 7.02 -3.85 13.21
N ILE A 326 5.81 -4.07 13.71
CA ILE A 326 5.35 -5.43 13.99
C ILE A 326 4.98 -6.04 12.63
N SER A 327 5.89 -6.78 12.01
CA SER A 327 5.62 -7.49 10.75
C SER A 327 4.84 -8.77 11.01
N ARG A 328 3.75 -8.97 10.28
CA ARG A 328 3.10 -10.27 10.17
C ARG A 328 2.85 -10.59 8.71
N GLU A 329 3.45 -11.69 8.29
CA GLU A 329 3.30 -12.22 6.94
C GLU A 329 2.19 -13.27 6.89
N THR A 330 1.35 -13.21 5.87
CA THR A 330 0.24 -14.14 5.66
C THR A 330 0.37 -14.89 4.36
N PHE A 331 0.13 -16.18 4.40
CA PHE A 331 0.15 -17.04 3.22
C PHE A 331 -1.23 -17.67 2.98
N GLY A 332 -1.31 -18.44 1.89
CA GLY A 332 -2.45 -19.32 1.66
C GLY A 332 -2.64 -20.33 2.79
N TRP A 333 -3.69 -21.14 2.69
CA TRP A 333 -3.95 -22.18 3.69
C TRP A 333 -2.86 -23.25 3.66
N THR A 334 -2.70 -24.02 4.72
CA THR A 334 -1.97 -25.28 4.56
C THR A 334 -2.84 -26.29 3.80
N PRO A 335 -2.27 -27.30 3.11
CA PRO A 335 -3.08 -28.37 2.52
C PRO A 335 -4.02 -29.05 3.52
N ALA A 336 -3.59 -29.20 4.77
CA ALA A 336 -4.41 -29.74 5.85
C ALA A 336 -5.59 -28.83 6.20
N GLU A 337 -5.36 -27.52 6.36
CA GLU A 337 -6.42 -26.52 6.60
C GLU A 337 -7.42 -26.47 5.44
N ALA A 338 -6.93 -26.47 4.20
CA ALA A 338 -7.75 -26.48 3.01
C ALA A 338 -8.64 -27.74 2.97
N LYS A 339 -8.08 -28.92 3.27
CA LYS A 339 -8.83 -30.18 3.34
C LYS A 339 -9.94 -30.14 4.40
N ILE A 340 -9.64 -29.68 5.61
CA ILE A 340 -10.62 -29.61 6.70
C ILE A 340 -11.80 -28.70 6.35
N HIS A 341 -11.54 -27.57 5.68
CA HIS A 341 -12.56 -26.56 5.46
C HIS A 341 -13.27 -26.64 4.09
N LEU A 342 -12.67 -27.27 3.09
CA LEU A 342 -13.19 -27.26 1.72
C LEU A 342 -13.68 -28.63 1.24
N ALA A 343 -13.13 -29.72 1.79
CA ALA A 343 -13.48 -31.07 1.36
C ALA A 343 -14.94 -31.38 1.69
N GLY A 344 -15.65 -31.97 0.72
CA GLY A 344 -17.04 -32.38 0.85
C GLY A 344 -18.07 -31.25 0.76
N GLN A 345 -17.68 -29.98 0.91
CA GLN A 345 -18.59 -28.84 0.80
C GLN A 345 -18.51 -28.10 -0.54
N PHE A 346 -17.30 -27.97 -1.09
CA PHE A 346 -17.03 -27.23 -2.34
C PHE A 346 -16.35 -28.11 -3.38
N PHE A 347 -15.42 -28.95 -2.93
CA PHE A 347 -14.64 -29.86 -3.76
C PHE A 347 -14.61 -31.27 -3.16
N SER A 348 -14.48 -32.29 -4.02
CA SER A 348 -14.16 -33.65 -3.57
C SER A 348 -12.71 -33.74 -3.09
N GLN A 349 -12.36 -34.84 -2.41
CA GLN A 349 -10.98 -35.04 -1.95
C GLN A 349 -10.00 -35.11 -3.12
N SER A 350 -10.34 -35.85 -4.19
CA SER A 350 -9.49 -35.96 -5.38
C SER A 350 -9.33 -34.63 -6.12
N GLU A 351 -10.40 -33.83 -6.21
CA GLU A 351 -10.32 -32.49 -6.80
C GLU A 351 -9.39 -31.57 -6.00
N LEU A 352 -9.44 -31.62 -4.67
CA LEU A 352 -8.55 -30.81 -3.82
C LEU A 352 -7.09 -31.22 -3.96
N ASP A 353 -6.81 -32.52 -4.05
CA ASP A 353 -5.45 -33.01 -4.21
C ASP A 353 -4.85 -32.49 -5.52
N VAL A 354 -5.62 -32.51 -6.63
CA VAL A 354 -5.24 -31.89 -7.91
C VAL A 354 -5.03 -30.37 -7.77
N ILE A 355 -5.93 -29.64 -7.10
CA ILE A 355 -5.78 -28.19 -6.93
C ILE A 355 -4.51 -27.85 -6.15
N VAL A 356 -4.25 -28.54 -5.03
CA VAL A 356 -3.07 -28.30 -4.19
C VAL A 356 -1.79 -28.62 -4.97
N GLU A 357 -1.80 -29.66 -5.79
CA GLU A 357 -0.68 -30.01 -6.65
C GLU A 357 -0.45 -29.00 -7.79
N VAL A 358 -1.52 -28.45 -8.36
CA VAL A 358 -1.43 -27.60 -9.55
C VAL A 358 -1.29 -26.12 -9.20
N LEU A 359 -2.24 -25.60 -8.41
CA LEU A 359 -2.40 -24.17 -8.12
C LEU A 359 -1.85 -23.79 -6.75
N GLY A 360 -1.68 -24.78 -5.87
CA GLY A 360 -1.32 -24.57 -4.47
C GLY A 360 -2.51 -24.10 -3.64
N SER A 361 -2.24 -23.72 -2.40
CA SER A 361 -3.27 -23.45 -1.40
C SER A 361 -3.70 -21.98 -1.29
N ASN A 362 -3.60 -21.23 -2.39
CA ASN A 362 -4.02 -19.83 -2.42
C ASN A 362 -5.57 -19.75 -2.43
N PRO A 363 -6.21 -19.11 -1.43
CA PRO A 363 -7.67 -18.99 -1.33
C PRO A 363 -8.33 -18.39 -2.56
N ARG A 364 -7.65 -17.48 -3.25
CA ARG A 364 -8.20 -16.85 -4.47
C ARG A 364 -8.32 -17.84 -5.62
N HIS A 365 -7.34 -18.72 -5.82
CA HIS A 365 -7.43 -19.78 -6.84
C HIS A 365 -8.63 -20.69 -6.56
N LEU A 366 -8.83 -21.07 -5.31
CA LEU A 366 -9.94 -21.92 -4.88
C LEU A 366 -11.29 -21.25 -5.15
N PHE A 367 -11.40 -19.95 -4.86
CA PHE A 367 -12.62 -19.18 -5.12
C PHE A 367 -12.92 -19.03 -6.61
N GLU A 368 -11.94 -18.60 -7.41
CA GLU A 368 -12.12 -18.39 -8.85
C GLU A 368 -12.42 -19.71 -9.58
N LEU A 369 -11.75 -20.80 -9.20
CA LEU A 369 -11.98 -22.12 -9.78
C LEU A 369 -13.36 -22.68 -9.39
N TYR A 370 -13.80 -22.45 -8.15
CA TYR A 370 -15.16 -22.82 -7.74
C TYR A 370 -16.22 -22.03 -8.51
N ALA A 371 -16.00 -20.74 -8.75
CA ALA A 371 -16.89 -19.92 -9.57
C ALA A 371 -16.96 -20.44 -11.01
N LEU A 372 -15.83 -20.86 -11.60
CA LEU A 372 -15.79 -21.50 -12.91
C LEU A 372 -16.53 -22.83 -12.94
N LYS A 373 -16.34 -23.69 -11.93
CA LYS A 373 -17.06 -24.97 -11.79
C LYS A 373 -18.59 -24.78 -11.74
N LEU A 374 -19.06 -23.70 -11.12
CA LEU A 374 -20.48 -23.38 -11.05
C LEU A 374 -21.04 -22.69 -12.30
N SER A 375 -20.18 -22.29 -13.24
CA SER A 375 -20.64 -21.60 -14.46
C SER A 375 -21.40 -22.56 -15.38
N SER A 376 -22.43 -22.03 -16.04
CA SER A 376 -23.37 -22.82 -16.83
C SER A 376 -22.75 -23.44 -18.08
N SER A 377 -21.61 -22.93 -18.56
CA SER A 377 -20.84 -23.50 -19.67
C SER A 377 -20.26 -24.87 -19.31
N PHE A 378 -19.59 -24.98 -18.16
CA PHE A 378 -18.96 -26.23 -17.73
C PHE A 378 -19.95 -27.24 -17.14
N GLN A 379 -21.10 -26.80 -16.64
CA GLN A 379 -22.16 -27.71 -16.17
C GLN A 379 -22.94 -28.39 -17.31
N LYS A 380 -22.97 -27.80 -18.51
CA LYS A 380 -23.72 -28.31 -19.66
C LYS A 380 -22.93 -29.30 -20.51
N GLU A 381 -21.61 -29.25 -20.46
CA GLU A 381 -20.73 -30.15 -21.21
C GLU A 381 -20.45 -31.40 -20.38
N ALA A 382 -21.31 -32.41 -20.51
CA ALA A 382 -21.26 -33.69 -19.78
C ALA A 382 -19.98 -34.54 -19.99
N LYS A 383 -18.97 -34.02 -20.70
CA LYS A 383 -17.69 -34.68 -20.99
C LYS A 383 -16.49 -34.01 -20.34
N ASN A 384 -16.63 -32.84 -19.74
CA ASN A 384 -15.48 -32.12 -19.19
C ASN A 384 -15.09 -32.72 -17.85
N THR A 385 -13.85 -33.19 -17.75
CA THR A 385 -13.24 -33.62 -16.50
C THR A 385 -12.91 -32.41 -15.64
N PHE A 386 -12.67 -32.63 -14.35
CA PHE A 386 -12.21 -31.55 -13.47
C PHE A 386 -10.85 -30.99 -13.90
N GLU A 387 -10.00 -31.83 -14.50
CA GLU A 387 -8.70 -31.43 -15.05
C GLU A 387 -8.87 -30.42 -16.20
N ASP A 388 -9.88 -30.61 -17.07
CA ASP A 388 -10.19 -29.65 -18.13
C ASP A 388 -10.57 -28.26 -17.59
N ILE A 389 -11.26 -28.20 -16.44
CA ILE A 389 -11.59 -26.95 -15.74
C ILE A 389 -10.32 -26.28 -15.20
N VAL A 390 -9.42 -27.06 -14.60
CA VAL A 390 -8.13 -26.57 -14.09
C VAL A 390 -7.28 -26.03 -15.23
N ASP A 391 -7.23 -26.73 -16.36
CA ASP A 391 -6.47 -26.31 -17.54
C ASP A 391 -7.05 -25.05 -18.19
N ALA A 392 -8.38 -24.95 -18.28
CA ALA A 392 -9.05 -23.74 -18.73
C ALA A 392 -8.73 -22.55 -17.81
N TYR A 393 -8.69 -22.77 -16.50
CA TYR A 393 -8.32 -21.74 -15.53
C TYR A 393 -6.83 -21.34 -15.64
N LEU A 394 -5.91 -22.29 -15.84
CA LEU A 394 -4.50 -21.99 -16.10
C LEU A 394 -4.31 -21.22 -17.41
N ALA A 395 -5.07 -21.54 -18.45
CA ALA A 395 -5.07 -20.79 -19.70
C ALA A 395 -5.58 -19.35 -19.49
N TYR A 396 -6.64 -19.19 -18.69
CA TYR A 396 -7.12 -17.86 -18.28
C TYR A 396 -6.04 -17.08 -17.54
N LEU A 397 -5.38 -17.67 -16.53
CA LEU A 397 -4.27 -17.02 -15.81
C LEU A 397 -3.11 -16.66 -16.73
N GLN A 398 -2.76 -17.55 -17.67
CA GLN A 398 -1.70 -17.28 -18.65
C GLN A 398 -2.02 -16.05 -19.49
N MET A 399 -3.22 -15.99 -20.07
CA MET A 399 -3.58 -14.94 -21.03
C MET A 399 -3.90 -13.61 -20.38
N THR A 400 -4.51 -13.62 -19.19
CA THR A 400 -5.00 -12.39 -18.53
C THR A 400 -4.03 -11.81 -17.51
N VAL A 401 -3.21 -12.66 -16.87
CA VAL A 401 -2.31 -12.23 -15.79
C VAL A 401 -0.85 -12.31 -16.24
N VAL A 402 -0.37 -13.50 -16.61
CA VAL A 402 1.07 -13.72 -16.78
C VAL A 402 1.60 -13.08 -18.05
N ASN A 403 0.96 -13.27 -19.21
CA ASN A 403 1.45 -12.69 -20.46
C ASN A 403 1.50 -11.15 -20.40
N PRO A 404 0.43 -10.43 -19.99
CA PRO A 404 0.49 -8.98 -19.87
C PRO A 404 1.53 -8.49 -18.85
N ALA A 405 1.70 -9.20 -17.72
CA ALA A 405 2.72 -8.86 -16.74
C ALA A 405 4.14 -9.10 -17.25
N MET A 406 4.37 -10.15 -18.05
CA MET A 406 5.66 -10.41 -18.71
C MET A 406 6.00 -9.34 -19.75
N ASP A 407 5.01 -8.87 -20.53
CA ASP A 407 5.21 -7.76 -21.48
C ASP A 407 5.59 -6.46 -20.78
N LYS A 408 4.97 -6.17 -19.63
CA LYS A 408 5.33 -5.03 -18.77
C LYS A 408 6.72 -5.20 -18.17
N ALA A 409 7.06 -6.40 -17.69
CA ALA A 409 8.40 -6.68 -17.15
C ALA A 409 9.47 -6.49 -18.24
N LEU A 410 9.20 -6.93 -19.46
CA LEU A 410 10.06 -6.73 -20.63
C LEU A 410 10.24 -5.23 -20.94
N SER A 411 9.17 -4.45 -20.86
CA SER A 411 9.21 -2.99 -21.02
C SER A 411 10.07 -2.33 -19.92
N SER A 412 9.97 -2.78 -18.68
CA SER A 412 10.81 -2.30 -17.57
C SER A 412 12.30 -2.62 -17.78
N VAL A 413 12.62 -3.82 -18.27
CA VAL A 413 14.00 -4.22 -18.57
C VAL A 413 14.58 -3.43 -19.75
N GLN A 414 13.77 -3.14 -20.77
CA GLN A 414 14.17 -2.23 -21.87
C GLN A 414 14.45 -0.82 -21.36
N LYS A 415 13.56 -0.28 -20.50
CA LYS A 415 13.74 1.04 -19.90
C LYS A 415 15.04 1.10 -19.11
N PHE A 416 15.33 0.06 -18.32
CA PHE A 416 16.60 -0.07 -17.60
C PHE A 416 17.80 -0.01 -18.56
N ALA A 417 17.76 -0.72 -19.69
CA ALA A 417 18.83 -0.66 -20.67
C ALA A 417 19.03 0.75 -21.23
N ASN A 418 17.95 1.47 -21.55
CA ASN A 418 18.02 2.86 -22.03
C ASN A 418 18.55 3.83 -20.95
N ASP A 419 18.14 3.64 -19.70
CA ASP A 419 18.61 4.43 -18.57
C ASP A 419 20.10 4.16 -18.26
N ALA A 420 20.57 2.92 -18.46
CA ALA A 420 21.99 2.57 -18.37
C ALA A 420 22.82 3.26 -19.47
N HIS A 421 22.35 3.26 -20.72
CA HIS A 421 23.01 3.96 -21.82
C HIS A 421 23.10 5.47 -21.59
N SER A 422 22.05 6.07 -21.03
CA SER A 422 22.01 7.50 -20.74
C SER A 422 22.79 7.89 -19.48
N GLY A 423 23.43 6.93 -18.79
CA GLY A 423 24.24 7.18 -17.61
C GLY A 423 23.43 7.58 -16.36
N LYS A 424 22.11 7.40 -16.37
CA LYS A 424 21.24 7.71 -15.21
C LYS A 424 21.40 6.70 -14.08
N ILE A 425 21.87 5.50 -14.40
CA ILE A 425 22.08 4.45 -13.41
C ILE A 425 23.47 4.60 -12.80
N PRO A 426 23.59 4.72 -11.46
CA PRO A 426 24.88 4.82 -10.82
C PRO A 426 25.72 3.57 -11.08
N LYS A 427 27.03 3.76 -11.25
CA LYS A 427 27.98 2.68 -11.60
C LYS A 427 27.96 1.53 -10.59
N ASP A 428 27.70 1.82 -9.32
CA ASP A 428 27.65 0.82 -8.25
C ASP A 428 26.53 -0.21 -8.46
N LYS A 429 25.38 0.22 -9.01
CA LYS A 429 24.28 -0.70 -9.40
C LYS A 429 24.59 -1.51 -10.66
N LEU A 430 25.64 -1.14 -11.39
CA LEU A 430 26.13 -1.86 -12.57
C LEU A 430 27.30 -2.80 -12.23
N CYS A 431 27.67 -2.95 -10.96
CA CYS A 431 28.75 -3.83 -10.55
C CYS A 431 28.33 -5.31 -10.50
N PHE A 432 27.10 -5.59 -10.02
CA PHE A 432 26.63 -6.92 -9.66
C PHE A 432 25.72 -7.58 -10.70
N GLY A 433 26.31 -8.09 -11.78
CA GLY A 433 25.57 -8.86 -12.77
C GLY A 433 26.27 -8.98 -14.11
N ALA A 434 26.09 -10.13 -14.77
CA ALA A 434 26.49 -10.37 -16.15
C ALA A 434 25.63 -9.68 -17.24
N PRO A 435 24.33 -9.32 -17.04
CA PRO A 435 23.44 -9.08 -18.18
C PRO A 435 23.61 -7.70 -18.85
N TRP A 436 23.95 -6.62 -18.13
CA TRP A 436 24.12 -5.26 -18.70
C TRP A 436 25.55 -4.94 -19.19
N ARG A 437 26.47 -5.91 -19.13
CA ARG A 437 27.87 -5.71 -19.60
C ARG A 437 27.97 -5.63 -21.13
N ASN A 438 26.98 -6.15 -21.86
CA ASN A 438 26.79 -5.89 -23.30
C ASN A 438 25.37 -5.38 -23.51
N LEU A 439 25.21 -4.07 -23.45
CA LEU A 439 24.01 -3.44 -23.93
C LEU A 439 23.99 -3.47 -25.48
N SER A 440 22.81 -3.66 -26.07
CA SER A 440 22.61 -3.48 -27.52
C SER A 440 22.98 -2.07 -27.95
N HIS A 441 23.38 -1.85 -29.20
CA HIS A 441 23.76 -0.52 -29.69
C HIS A 441 22.67 0.53 -29.42
N PRO A 442 23.06 1.76 -29.01
CA PRO A 442 22.10 2.81 -28.72
C PRO A 442 21.31 3.17 -29.98
N GLY A 443 19.98 3.24 -29.86
CA GLY A 443 19.07 3.73 -30.91
C GLY A 443 18.19 2.66 -31.59
N ASP A 444 18.50 1.37 -31.48
CA ASP A 444 17.67 0.30 -32.04
C ASP A 444 16.71 -0.28 -30.98
N GLN A 445 15.45 0.19 -31.00
CA GLN A 445 14.41 -0.28 -30.09
C GLN A 445 14.09 -1.77 -30.27
N VAL A 446 14.23 -2.31 -31.50
CA VAL A 446 13.95 -3.72 -31.79
C VAL A 446 15.05 -4.60 -31.20
N ALA A 447 16.32 -4.26 -31.41
CA ALA A 447 17.44 -4.98 -30.82
C ALA A 447 17.47 -4.87 -29.27
N CYS A 448 17.05 -3.73 -28.71
CA CYS A 448 16.91 -3.58 -27.25
C CYS A 448 15.79 -4.50 -26.71
N ARG A 449 14.68 -4.62 -27.45
CA ARG A 449 13.58 -5.54 -27.12
C ARG A 449 14.00 -7.00 -27.17
N GLU A 450 14.71 -7.42 -28.21
CA GLU A 450 15.23 -8.78 -28.33
C GLU A 450 16.21 -9.11 -27.21
N TRP A 451 17.11 -8.17 -26.88
CA TRP A 451 18.03 -8.32 -25.77
C TRP A 451 17.29 -8.49 -24.44
N ALA A 452 16.32 -7.63 -24.14
CA ALA A 452 15.54 -7.68 -22.90
C ALA A 452 14.79 -9.02 -22.77
N LYS A 453 14.25 -9.51 -23.90
CA LYS A 453 13.61 -10.82 -24.01
C LYS A 453 14.58 -11.95 -23.67
N ILE A 454 15.77 -11.97 -24.26
CA ILE A 454 16.82 -12.97 -23.95
C ILE A 454 17.20 -12.92 -22.46
N GLN A 455 17.31 -11.72 -21.89
CA GLN A 455 17.62 -11.58 -20.46
C GLN A 455 16.51 -12.14 -19.57
N LEU A 456 15.24 -11.88 -19.87
CA LEU A 456 14.13 -12.44 -19.09
C LEU A 456 14.04 -13.96 -19.22
N VAL A 457 14.21 -14.51 -20.41
CA VAL A 457 14.21 -15.97 -20.63
C VAL A 457 15.34 -16.65 -19.85
N ASP A 458 16.54 -16.07 -19.87
CA ASP A 458 17.68 -16.57 -19.08
C ASP A 458 17.41 -16.52 -17.57
N PHE A 459 16.82 -15.42 -17.08
CA PHE A 459 16.46 -15.30 -15.67
C PHE A 459 15.41 -16.33 -15.23
N VAL A 460 14.31 -16.47 -15.99
CA VAL A 460 13.27 -17.46 -15.70
C VAL A 460 13.82 -18.88 -15.77
N HIS A 461 14.67 -19.21 -16.75
CA HIS A 461 15.35 -20.51 -16.80
C HIS A 461 16.15 -20.78 -15.51
N SER A 462 16.83 -19.76 -15.01
CA SER A 462 17.63 -19.89 -13.79
C SER A 462 16.76 -20.11 -12.56
N LEU A 463 15.59 -19.45 -12.48
CA LEU A 463 14.59 -19.71 -11.44
C LEU A 463 14.02 -21.13 -11.51
N VAL A 464 13.73 -21.63 -12.72
CA VAL A 464 13.22 -22.99 -12.94
C VAL A 464 14.24 -24.03 -12.48
N ASN A 465 15.52 -23.82 -12.81
CA ASN A 465 16.60 -24.71 -12.36
C ASN A 465 16.80 -24.68 -10.83
N ALA A 466 16.42 -23.59 -10.18
CA ALA A 466 16.44 -23.44 -8.73
C ALA A 466 15.11 -23.84 -8.06
N GLU A 467 14.19 -24.46 -8.80
CA GLU A 467 12.83 -24.81 -8.34
C GLU A 467 12.05 -23.64 -7.71
N PHE A 468 12.39 -22.40 -8.07
CA PHE A 468 11.85 -21.17 -7.49
C PHE A 468 12.06 -21.03 -5.96
N GLY A 469 13.09 -21.70 -5.42
CA GLY A 469 13.44 -21.70 -4.00
C GLY A 469 14.70 -20.89 -3.68
N LEU A 470 14.80 -19.64 -4.15
CA LEU A 470 16.01 -18.83 -3.94
C LEU A 470 16.00 -18.16 -2.57
N ASN A 471 16.86 -18.61 -1.65
CA ASN A 471 17.06 -17.96 -0.36
C ASN A 471 18.05 -16.79 -0.50
N TYR A 472 17.56 -15.56 -0.32
CA TYR A 472 18.38 -14.37 -0.61
C TYR A 472 19.19 -13.84 0.60
N LEU A 473 18.95 -14.32 1.82
CA LEU A 473 19.73 -13.89 3.01
C LEU A 473 20.74 -14.93 3.48
N GLN A 474 20.45 -16.23 3.33
CA GLN A 474 21.29 -17.29 3.89
C GLN A 474 22.74 -17.25 3.35
N ASP A 475 22.92 -16.80 2.10
CA ASP A 475 24.23 -16.68 1.45
C ASP A 475 24.62 -15.23 1.12
N CYS A 476 24.01 -14.25 1.80
CA CYS A 476 24.22 -12.80 1.55
C CYS A 476 23.99 -12.36 0.10
N SER A 477 23.15 -13.08 -0.65
CA SER A 477 22.95 -12.88 -2.08
C SER A 477 21.96 -11.77 -2.43
N LEU A 478 22.08 -10.64 -1.75
CA LEU A 478 21.28 -9.45 -2.03
C LEU A 478 21.53 -8.92 -3.46
N GLU A 479 22.62 -9.35 -4.10
CA GLU A 479 22.94 -9.11 -5.52
C GLU A 479 21.78 -9.46 -6.46
N ILE A 480 20.92 -10.43 -6.12
CA ILE A 480 19.75 -10.74 -6.93
C ILE A 480 18.83 -9.54 -7.13
N PHE A 481 18.82 -8.61 -6.18
CA PHE A 481 18.01 -7.39 -6.23
C PHE A 481 18.64 -6.27 -7.05
N ASP A 482 19.89 -6.41 -7.46
CA ASP A 482 20.52 -5.57 -8.47
C ASP A 482 20.20 -6.06 -9.89
N ASP A 483 19.71 -7.30 -10.04
CA ASP A 483 19.27 -7.80 -11.35
C ASP A 483 17.97 -7.11 -11.81
N PRO A 484 17.98 -6.44 -12.98
CA PRO A 484 16.80 -5.75 -13.48
C PRO A 484 15.64 -6.69 -13.76
N CYS A 485 15.89 -7.96 -14.10
CA CYS A 485 14.84 -8.95 -14.32
C CYS A 485 14.14 -9.33 -13.01
N ALA A 486 14.88 -9.51 -11.92
CA ALA A 486 14.31 -9.79 -10.61
C ALA A 486 13.46 -8.60 -10.13
N VAL A 487 13.99 -7.38 -10.23
CA VAL A 487 13.28 -6.14 -9.88
C VAL A 487 12.02 -5.98 -10.73
N ALA A 488 12.10 -6.18 -12.04
CA ALA A 488 10.95 -6.08 -12.94
C ALA A 488 9.85 -7.08 -12.56
N LEU A 489 10.19 -8.35 -12.32
CA LEU A 489 9.22 -9.39 -11.98
C LEU A 489 8.57 -9.21 -10.60
N ILE A 490 9.29 -8.62 -9.64
CA ILE A 490 8.73 -8.19 -8.35
C ILE A 490 7.79 -6.99 -8.55
N GLN A 491 8.22 -5.99 -9.34
CA GLN A 491 7.43 -4.77 -9.60
C GLN A 491 6.11 -5.09 -10.28
N VAL A 492 6.11 -5.90 -11.34
CA VAL A 492 4.86 -6.33 -12.01
C VAL A 492 4.03 -7.29 -11.16
N GLY A 493 4.59 -7.79 -10.06
CA GLY A 493 3.89 -8.63 -9.11
C GLY A 493 3.71 -10.06 -9.58
N LEU A 494 4.68 -10.66 -10.28
CA LEU A 494 4.71 -12.09 -10.53
C LEU A 494 5.52 -12.83 -9.47
N LEU A 495 6.59 -12.18 -8.98
CA LEU A 495 7.38 -12.64 -7.85
C LEU A 495 7.02 -11.91 -6.57
N TYR A 496 7.28 -12.57 -5.45
CA TYR A 496 7.10 -12.07 -4.11
C TYR A 496 8.34 -12.37 -3.27
N MET A 497 8.86 -11.34 -2.61
CA MET A 497 9.97 -11.47 -1.67
C MET A 497 9.40 -11.81 -0.29
N GLN A 498 9.55 -13.06 0.13
CA GLN A 498 9.14 -13.53 1.44
C GLN A 498 10.17 -13.13 2.49
N ARG A 499 9.74 -12.75 3.70
CA ARG A 499 10.67 -12.39 4.78
C ARG A 499 11.22 -13.61 5.51
N ASP A 500 10.33 -14.51 5.92
CA ASP A 500 10.68 -15.61 6.82
C ASP A 500 10.02 -16.94 6.39
N PRO A 501 10.80 -17.91 5.85
CA PRO A 501 12.20 -17.77 5.43
C PRO A 501 12.35 -16.78 4.26
N SER A 502 13.55 -16.20 4.12
CA SER A 502 13.89 -15.17 3.15
C SER A 502 14.01 -15.68 1.71
N ILE A 503 12.87 -16.02 1.11
CA ILE A 503 12.80 -16.67 -0.20
C ILE A 503 12.18 -15.75 -1.25
N LEU A 504 12.79 -15.68 -2.43
CA LEU A 504 12.17 -15.10 -3.61
C LEU A 504 11.40 -16.19 -4.37
N ARG A 505 10.08 -16.04 -4.49
CA ARG A 505 9.22 -17.04 -5.13
C ARG A 505 8.06 -16.42 -5.91
N PRO A 506 7.41 -17.15 -6.83
CA PRO A 506 6.15 -16.74 -7.43
C PRO A 506 5.05 -16.52 -6.38
N ILE A 507 4.09 -15.63 -6.67
CA ILE A 507 2.95 -15.33 -5.77
C ILE A 507 2.13 -16.58 -5.44
N SER A 508 2.05 -17.52 -6.38
CA SER A 508 1.35 -18.80 -6.21
C SER A 508 1.96 -19.87 -7.11
N ARG A 509 1.64 -21.13 -6.82
CA ARG A 509 2.06 -22.27 -7.64
C ARG A 509 1.39 -22.26 -9.01
N GLY A 510 0.16 -21.74 -9.13
CA GLY A 510 -0.49 -21.49 -10.42
C GLY A 510 0.33 -20.53 -11.29
N ILE A 511 0.76 -19.39 -10.73
CA ILE A 511 1.63 -18.44 -11.46
C ILE A 511 2.99 -19.05 -11.78
N GLN A 512 3.57 -19.84 -10.88
CA GLN A 512 4.81 -20.59 -11.15
C GLN A 512 4.68 -21.46 -12.41
N ARG A 513 3.60 -22.26 -12.53
CA ARG A 513 3.36 -23.10 -13.70
C ARG A 513 3.19 -22.27 -14.98
N CYS A 514 2.47 -21.15 -14.91
CA CYS A 514 2.32 -20.23 -16.03
C CYS A 514 3.66 -19.60 -16.46
N LEU A 515 4.57 -19.31 -15.53
CA LEU A 515 5.92 -18.83 -15.85
C LEU A 515 6.74 -19.90 -16.57
N VAL A 516 6.65 -21.17 -16.14
CA VAL A 516 7.30 -22.29 -16.85
C VAL A 516 6.73 -22.44 -18.25
N ARG A 517 5.40 -22.37 -18.40
CA ARG A 517 4.74 -22.44 -19.72
C ARG A 517 5.19 -21.31 -20.63
N TRP A 518 5.21 -20.08 -20.13
CA TRP A 518 5.72 -18.92 -20.87
C TRP A 518 7.16 -19.15 -21.34
N PHE A 519 8.04 -19.61 -20.44
CA PHE A 519 9.43 -19.93 -20.79
C PHE A 519 9.55 -20.96 -21.92
N VAL A 520 8.74 -22.03 -21.87
CA VAL A 520 8.73 -23.07 -22.90
C VAL A 520 8.24 -22.52 -24.25
N GLN A 521 7.15 -21.74 -24.24
CA GLN A 521 6.61 -21.10 -25.45
C GLN A 521 7.65 -20.18 -26.08
N GLU A 522 8.30 -19.33 -25.29
CA GLU A 522 9.32 -18.41 -25.79
C GLU A 522 10.53 -19.12 -26.39
N ARG A 523 10.89 -20.29 -25.86
CA ARG A 523 11.95 -21.15 -26.43
C ARG A 523 11.56 -21.79 -27.76
N MET A 524 10.29 -22.09 -27.97
CA MET A 524 9.80 -22.63 -29.25
C MET A 524 9.68 -21.54 -30.32
N GLU A 525 9.28 -20.32 -29.94
CA GLU A 525 9.07 -19.20 -30.85
C GLU A 525 10.35 -18.42 -31.20
N MET A 526 11.47 -18.70 -30.54
CA MET A 526 12.74 -18.04 -30.80
C MET A 526 13.30 -18.34 -32.21
N SER A 527 13.68 -17.28 -32.93
CA SER A 527 14.42 -17.41 -34.19
C SER A 527 15.77 -18.11 -34.00
N PHE A 528 16.31 -18.70 -35.06
CA PHE A 528 17.60 -19.40 -35.00
C PHE A 528 18.75 -18.51 -34.49
N THR A 529 18.79 -17.25 -34.92
CA THR A 529 19.77 -16.24 -34.47
C THR A 529 19.62 -15.93 -32.99
N ASN A 530 18.40 -15.74 -32.49
CA ASN A 530 18.15 -15.47 -31.07
C ASN A 530 18.39 -16.72 -30.21
N SER A 531 18.15 -17.92 -30.73
CA SER A 531 18.49 -19.18 -30.07
C SER A 531 20.01 -19.33 -29.90
N LEU A 532 20.81 -18.98 -30.90
CA LEU A 532 22.27 -18.95 -30.79
C LEU A 532 22.74 -17.90 -29.77
N ARG A 533 22.19 -16.68 -29.83
CA ARG A 533 22.49 -15.61 -28.85
C ARG A 533 22.14 -16.04 -27.43
N TYR A 534 20.98 -16.66 -27.23
CA TYR A 534 20.55 -17.19 -25.94
C TYR A 534 21.46 -18.29 -25.43
N LYS A 535 21.82 -19.28 -26.27
CA LYS A 535 22.79 -20.32 -25.90
C LYS A 535 24.14 -19.72 -25.53
N TRP A 536 24.61 -18.73 -26.29
CA TRP A 536 25.86 -18.05 -25.98
C TRP A 536 25.79 -17.28 -24.67
N GLN A 537 24.70 -16.53 -24.45
CA GLN A 537 24.43 -15.86 -23.18
C GLN A 537 24.46 -16.88 -22.03
N ARG A 538 23.82 -18.05 -22.16
CA ARG A 538 23.82 -19.10 -21.13
C ARG A 538 25.22 -19.66 -20.83
N ILE A 539 26.04 -19.91 -21.85
CA ILE A 539 27.34 -20.55 -21.69
C ILE A 539 28.37 -19.57 -21.14
N ALA A 540 28.44 -18.36 -21.71
CA ALA A 540 29.47 -17.39 -21.38
C ALA A 540 29.16 -16.55 -20.14
N ARG A 541 27.87 -16.25 -19.96
CA ARG A 541 27.36 -15.16 -19.12
C ARG A 541 26.06 -15.54 -18.41
N GLY A 542 25.76 -16.84 -18.38
CA GLY A 542 24.47 -17.34 -17.92
C GLY A 542 24.32 -17.09 -16.45
N ARG A 543 23.13 -16.67 -16.04
CA ARG A 543 22.78 -16.64 -14.63
C ARG A 543 22.80 -18.06 -14.10
N ASN A 544 23.73 -18.34 -13.21
CA ASN A 544 23.78 -19.60 -12.48
C ASN A 544 23.75 -19.23 -11.00
N TYR A 545 22.54 -19.07 -10.47
CA TYR A 545 22.30 -18.91 -9.03
C TYR A 545 22.56 -20.22 -8.27
N ARG A 546 23.52 -21.05 -8.72
CA ARG A 546 23.86 -22.35 -8.13
C ARG A 546 24.45 -22.24 -6.73
N HIS A 547 24.91 -21.06 -6.33
CA HIS A 547 25.33 -20.79 -4.96
C HIS A 547 24.16 -20.35 -4.05
N LEU A 548 22.91 -20.34 -4.58
CA LEU A 548 21.66 -20.01 -3.89
C LEU A 548 20.67 -21.20 -3.84
N LEU A 549 21.14 -22.37 -4.29
CA LEU A 549 20.56 -23.70 -4.14
C LEU A 549 21.28 -24.38 -2.98
#